data_AF-A0AA97ELL2-F1
#
_entry.id   AF-A0AA97ELL2-F1
#
_cell.length_a   1.000
_cell.length_b   1.000
_cell.length_c   1.000
_cell.angle_alpha   90.00
_cell.angle_beta   90.00
_cell.angle_gamma   90.00
#
_symmetry.space_group_name_H-M   'P 1'
#
loop_
_entity.id
_entity.type
_entity.pdbx_description
1 polymer ?
#
loop_
_entity_poly.entity_id
_entity_poly.type
_entity_poly.pdbx_seq_one_letter_code
_entity_poly.pdbx_strand_id
1 'polypeptide(L)'
;MIKKTLTITLFATLILISCKETSKQENTQSTTTETVKHVKDDIVVTTSTNKDGEKLELKFNNTKGTATLNFNGETIELFAEKAASGIWYKNDDYELRGKGNDIELKKDGKVIYKHTDDIVNLEVKNEKGDVLNMVFNNSNNTVKAYLNGGEQMDLIAEKAASGIWYKNDHYELRGKGNNYKLSKDGKTLFKN
;
A
#
# COMPACT_ATOMS: atom_id res chain seq x y z
N MET A 1 36.21 46.03 37.08
CA MET A 1 37.47 45.30 37.40
C MET A 1 38.04 44.72 36.11
N ILE A 2 39.33 45.03 35.85
CA ILE A 2 40.33 44.23 35.10
C ILE A 2 40.06 44.00 33.58
N LYS A 3 40.55 44.91 32.71
CA LYS A 3 41.75 44.83 31.82
C LYS A 3 41.49 44.02 30.51
N LYS A 4 41.43 44.67 29.34
CA LYS A 4 42.51 44.81 28.31
C LYS A 4 43.30 43.50 28.14
N THR A 5 43.36 42.86 26.97
CA THR A 5 44.10 43.34 25.78
C THR A 5 43.76 42.61 24.48
N LEU A 6 43.95 43.34 23.39
CA LEU A 6 43.98 43.01 21.96
C LEU A 6 45.31 42.35 21.57
N THR A 7 45.35 41.25 20.79
CA THR A 7 46.39 41.02 19.75
C THR A 7 46.02 39.92 18.75
N ILE A 8 46.29 40.20 17.48
CA ILE A 8 46.24 39.33 16.29
C ILE A 8 47.54 38.54 16.18
N THR A 9 47.49 37.24 15.85
CA THR A 9 48.60 36.56 15.16
C THR A 9 48.09 35.42 14.25
N LEU A 10 48.34 35.58 12.95
CA LEU A 10 48.25 34.56 11.91
C LEU A 10 49.54 33.72 11.92
N PHE A 11 49.45 32.38 11.86
CA PHE A 11 50.56 31.54 11.42
C PHE A 11 50.05 30.30 10.70
N ALA A 12 50.46 30.17 9.44
CA ALA A 12 50.23 29.01 8.59
C ALA A 12 51.41 28.03 8.74
N THR A 13 51.12 26.72 8.75
CA THR A 13 52.05 25.68 8.25
C THR A 13 51.27 24.45 7.78
N LEU A 14 51.42 24.13 6.49
CA LEU A 14 51.17 22.81 5.93
C LEU A 14 52.29 21.87 6.39
N ILE A 15 51.96 20.65 6.79
CA ILE A 15 52.92 19.54 6.86
C ILE A 15 52.27 18.32 6.22
N LEU A 16 52.73 17.98 5.01
CA LEU A 16 52.52 16.70 4.37
C LEU A 16 53.48 15.69 5.02
N ILE A 17 52.94 14.66 5.67
CA ILE A 17 53.72 13.48 6.06
C ILE A 17 53.17 12.29 5.28
N SER A 18 53.85 12.02 4.17
CA SER A 18 53.79 10.78 3.41
C SER A 18 54.49 9.68 4.21
N CYS A 19 53.74 8.72 4.76
CA CYS A 19 54.31 7.47 5.25
C CYS A 19 54.30 6.42 4.13
N LYS A 20 55.49 6.11 3.63
CA LYS A 20 55.79 4.84 2.94
C LYS A 20 56.21 3.83 4.01
N GLU A 21 55.49 2.72 4.11
CA GLU A 21 56.07 1.45 4.54
C GLU A 21 55.94 0.45 3.38
N THR A 22 57.08 -0.10 3.01
CA THR A 22 57.22 -1.18 2.04
C THR A 22 57.51 -2.46 2.81
N SER A 23 56.73 -3.53 2.61
CA SER A 23 57.31 -4.87 2.46
C SER A 23 56.35 -5.90 1.84
N LYS A 24 56.78 -6.37 0.66
CA LYS A 24 56.76 -7.74 0.09
C LYS A 24 55.43 -8.40 -0.36
N GLN A 25 55.44 -8.72 -1.68
CA GLN A 25 54.97 -9.93 -2.39
C GLN A 25 53.56 -10.44 -2.06
N GLU A 26 52.66 -10.63 -3.03
CA GLU A 26 52.79 -11.59 -4.13
C GLU A 26 51.76 -11.31 -5.23
N ASN A 27 52.14 -11.64 -6.45
CA ASN A 27 51.29 -11.63 -7.63
C ASN A 27 50.18 -12.68 -7.48
N THR A 28 48.92 -12.26 -7.42
CA THR A 28 47.81 -13.11 -7.87
C THR A 28 46.74 -12.20 -8.45
N GLN A 29 46.64 -12.25 -9.77
CA GLN A 29 45.49 -11.81 -10.56
C GLN A 29 44.23 -12.50 -10.01
N SER A 30 43.56 -11.83 -9.07
CA SER A 30 42.22 -12.22 -8.64
C SER A 30 41.27 -11.64 -9.68
N THR A 31 40.86 -12.49 -10.63
CA THR A 31 39.66 -12.25 -11.42
C THR A 31 38.53 -12.00 -10.43
N THR A 32 38.15 -10.74 -10.23
CA THR A 32 36.90 -10.40 -9.54
C THR A 32 35.79 -10.89 -10.45
N THR A 33 35.39 -12.14 -10.26
CA THR A 33 34.07 -12.60 -10.68
C THR A 33 33.10 -11.78 -9.86
N GLU A 34 32.63 -10.66 -10.42
CA GLU A 34 31.42 -10.00 -9.94
C GLU A 34 30.32 -11.04 -10.01
N THR A 35 30.05 -11.71 -8.90
CA THR A 35 28.77 -12.39 -8.71
C THR A 35 27.72 -11.31 -8.78
N VAL A 36 27.15 -11.13 -9.97
CA VAL A 36 25.88 -10.44 -10.17
C VAL A 36 24.90 -11.11 -9.21
N LYS A 37 24.67 -10.48 -8.06
CA LYS A 37 23.55 -10.84 -7.21
C LYS A 37 22.32 -10.67 -8.08
N HIS A 38 21.77 -11.77 -8.56
CA HIS A 38 20.41 -11.78 -9.09
C HIS A 38 19.50 -11.36 -7.94
N VAL A 39 19.21 -10.05 -7.87
CA VAL A 39 18.15 -9.55 -7.02
C VAL A 39 16.87 -10.10 -7.63
N LYS A 40 16.18 -10.95 -6.88
CA LYS A 40 14.87 -11.43 -7.27
C LYS A 40 13.93 -10.22 -7.33
N ASP A 41 13.25 -10.06 -8.46
CA ASP A 41 12.27 -8.99 -8.62
C ASP A 41 11.15 -9.14 -7.57
N ASP A 42 10.83 -8.04 -6.89
CA ASP A 42 9.65 -7.90 -6.04
C ASP A 42 8.45 -7.54 -6.92
N ILE A 43 7.55 -8.50 -7.10
CA ILE A 43 6.43 -8.43 -8.04
C ILE A 43 5.12 -8.58 -7.28
N VAL A 44 4.23 -7.61 -7.46
CA VAL A 44 2.85 -7.62 -6.93
C VAL A 44 1.88 -7.64 -8.11
N VAL A 45 0.98 -8.62 -8.13
CA VAL A 45 -0.09 -8.71 -9.13
C VAL A 45 -1.42 -8.44 -8.44
N THR A 46 -2.24 -7.58 -9.04
CA THR A 46 -3.57 -7.26 -8.55
C THR A 46 -4.53 -7.03 -9.72
N THR A 47 -5.83 -7.11 -9.44
CA THR A 47 -6.88 -6.80 -10.40
C THR A 47 -7.83 -5.80 -9.75
N SER A 48 -8.13 -4.73 -10.47
CA SER A 48 -9.15 -3.77 -10.11
C SER A 48 -10.38 -4.00 -11.01
N THR A 49 -11.58 -3.78 -10.48
CA THR A 49 -12.82 -3.83 -11.26
C THR A 49 -13.61 -2.56 -11.01
N ASN A 50 -13.88 -1.79 -12.07
CA ASN A 50 -14.62 -0.54 -11.93
C ASN A 50 -16.14 -0.77 -11.76
N LYS A 51 -16.88 0.33 -11.55
CA LYS A 51 -18.34 0.31 -11.40
C LYS A 51 -19.10 -0.25 -12.62
N ASP A 52 -18.48 -0.24 -13.79
CA ASP A 52 -19.06 -0.72 -15.05
C ASP A 52 -18.71 -2.20 -15.30
N GLY A 53 -17.98 -2.84 -14.37
CA GLY A 53 -17.57 -4.24 -14.43
C GLY A 53 -16.32 -4.51 -15.28
N GLU A 54 -15.68 -3.47 -15.82
CA GLU A 54 -14.44 -3.60 -16.56
C GLU A 54 -13.30 -3.93 -15.61
N LYS A 55 -12.40 -4.82 -16.05
CA LYS A 55 -11.25 -5.26 -15.27
C LYS A 55 -9.98 -4.62 -15.77
N LEU A 56 -9.14 -4.20 -14.83
CA LEU A 56 -7.78 -3.76 -15.07
C LEU A 56 -6.84 -4.66 -14.28
N GLU A 57 -6.07 -5.49 -14.97
CA GLU A 57 -5.02 -6.28 -14.33
C GLU A 57 -3.74 -5.46 -14.26
N LEU A 58 -3.10 -5.44 -13.10
CA LEU A 58 -1.88 -4.68 -12.84
C LEU A 58 -0.80 -5.60 -12.29
N LYS A 59 0.39 -5.48 -12.83
CA LYS A 59 1.61 -6.11 -12.32
C LYS A 59 2.63 -5.03 -12.02
N PHE A 60 2.88 -4.80 -10.75
CA PHE A 60 3.91 -3.89 -10.27
C PHE A 60 5.22 -4.65 -10.07
N ASN A 61 6.30 -4.16 -10.66
CA ASN A 61 7.65 -4.60 -10.37
C ASN A 61 8.34 -3.51 -9.54
N ASN A 62 8.34 -3.67 -8.22
CA ASN A 62 8.87 -2.68 -7.29
C ASN A 62 10.39 -2.56 -7.38
N THR A 63 11.08 -3.62 -7.82
CA THR A 63 12.53 -3.61 -8.05
C THR A 63 12.91 -2.75 -9.25
N LYS A 64 12.12 -2.81 -10.33
CA LYS A 64 12.37 -2.07 -11.58
C LYS A 64 11.65 -0.74 -11.68
N GLY A 65 10.69 -0.48 -10.78
CA GLY A 65 9.85 0.71 -10.85
C GLY A 65 8.96 0.70 -12.09
N THR A 66 8.45 -0.47 -12.51
CA THR A 66 7.55 -0.58 -13.67
C THR A 66 6.18 -1.12 -13.26
N ALA A 67 5.16 -0.73 -14.03
CA ALA A 67 3.82 -1.30 -13.95
C ALA A 67 3.43 -1.80 -15.34
N THR A 68 3.07 -3.08 -15.44
CA THR A 68 2.46 -3.66 -16.63
C THR A 68 0.96 -3.79 -16.40
N LEU A 69 0.17 -3.23 -17.30
CA LEU A 69 -1.29 -3.28 -17.25
C LEU A 69 -1.80 -4.15 -18.38
N ASN A 70 -2.87 -4.90 -18.13
CA ASN A 70 -3.69 -5.49 -19.18
C ASN A 70 -5.10 -4.88 -19.09
N PHE A 71 -5.47 -4.12 -20.12
CA PHE A 71 -6.76 -3.44 -20.20
C PHE A 71 -7.38 -3.66 -21.58
N ASN A 72 -8.59 -4.24 -21.61
CA ASN A 72 -9.29 -4.56 -22.87
C ASN A 72 -8.43 -5.32 -23.89
N GLY A 73 -7.52 -6.18 -23.43
CA GLY A 73 -6.61 -6.97 -24.25
C GLY A 73 -5.34 -6.24 -24.70
N GLU A 74 -5.18 -4.96 -24.38
CA GLU A 74 -3.96 -4.19 -24.62
C GLU A 74 -3.00 -4.35 -23.43
N THR A 75 -1.75 -4.70 -23.71
CA THR A 75 -0.67 -4.69 -22.71
C THR A 75 0.04 -3.36 -22.75
N ILE A 76 0.06 -2.66 -21.62
CA ILE A 76 0.65 -1.33 -21.47
C ILE A 76 1.77 -1.41 -20.44
N GLU A 77 2.96 -0.96 -20.81
CA GLU A 77 4.09 -0.82 -19.86
C GLU A 77 4.27 0.65 -19.48
N LEU A 78 4.33 0.91 -18.17
CA LEU A 78 4.52 2.23 -17.59
C LEU A 78 5.72 2.23 -16.65
N PHE A 79 6.32 3.42 -16.50
CA PHE A 79 7.46 3.66 -15.63
C PHE A 79 7.06 4.55 -14.46
N ALA A 80 7.59 4.25 -13.28
CA ALA A 80 7.30 5.00 -12.07
C ALA A 80 7.77 6.45 -12.18
N GLU A 81 6.96 7.35 -11.66
CA GLU A 81 7.22 8.77 -11.56
C GLU A 81 7.25 9.21 -10.09
N LYS A 82 7.86 10.36 -9.82
CA LYS A 82 7.87 10.93 -8.47
C LYS A 82 6.50 11.51 -8.11
N ALA A 83 5.71 10.78 -7.34
CA ALA A 83 4.45 11.25 -6.80
C ALA A 83 4.64 12.02 -5.46
N ALA A 84 3.77 13.00 -5.19
CA ALA A 84 3.67 13.62 -3.87
C ALA A 84 2.94 12.72 -2.86
N SER A 85 2.01 11.89 -3.34
CA SER A 85 1.27 10.90 -2.57
C SER A 85 0.77 9.81 -3.50
N GLY A 86 0.73 8.57 -3.01
CA GLY A 86 0.24 7.43 -3.77
C GLY A 86 1.19 6.98 -4.88
N ILE A 87 0.62 6.34 -5.90
CA ILE A 87 1.35 5.85 -7.07
C ILE A 87 1.19 6.78 -8.25
N TRP A 88 2.24 6.86 -9.06
CA TRP A 88 2.21 7.50 -10.36
C TRP A 88 3.12 6.72 -11.30
N TYR A 89 2.55 6.23 -12.39
CA TYR A 89 3.28 5.59 -13.47
C TYR A 89 2.82 6.18 -14.80
N LYS A 90 3.72 6.33 -15.78
CA LYS A 90 3.35 6.82 -17.10
C LYS A 90 4.22 6.26 -18.22
N ASN A 91 3.76 6.43 -19.45
CA ASN A 91 4.57 6.44 -20.67
C ASN A 91 4.13 7.64 -21.54
N ASP A 92 4.39 7.62 -22.84
CA ASP A 92 4.04 8.73 -23.73
C ASP A 92 2.52 8.92 -23.90
N ASP A 93 1.75 7.82 -23.89
CA ASP A 93 0.31 7.83 -24.20
C ASP A 93 -0.55 7.65 -22.95
N TYR A 94 -0.01 7.02 -21.90
CA TYR A 94 -0.78 6.56 -20.74
C TYR A 94 -0.26 7.11 -19.41
N GLU A 95 -1.20 7.35 -18.49
CA GLU A 95 -0.90 7.75 -17.12
C GLU A 95 -1.77 6.96 -16.14
N LEU A 96 -1.13 6.25 -15.21
CA LEU A 96 -1.76 5.60 -14.07
C LEU A 96 -1.48 6.42 -12.80
N ARG A 97 -2.55 6.83 -12.12
CA ARG A 97 -2.51 7.47 -10.79
C ARG A 97 -3.30 6.63 -9.81
N GLY A 98 -2.94 6.67 -8.53
CA GLY A 98 -3.75 6.02 -7.51
C GLY A 98 -3.30 6.27 -6.08
N LYS A 99 -4.17 5.96 -5.12
CA LYS A 99 -3.88 5.99 -3.68
C LYS A 99 -4.70 4.92 -2.98
N GLY A 100 -4.05 4.02 -2.25
CA GLY A 100 -4.72 2.86 -1.68
C GLY A 100 -5.28 1.98 -2.81
N ASN A 101 -6.58 1.69 -2.76
CA ASN A 101 -7.27 0.91 -3.80
C ASN A 101 -7.76 1.77 -4.97
N ASP A 102 -7.90 3.08 -4.78
CA ASP A 102 -8.41 3.98 -5.80
C ASP A 102 -7.36 4.17 -6.90
N ILE A 103 -7.75 3.95 -8.15
CA ILE A 103 -6.88 4.10 -9.31
C ILE A 103 -7.61 4.77 -10.48
N GLU A 104 -6.86 5.53 -11.27
CA GLU A 104 -7.31 6.20 -12.48
C GLU A 104 -6.27 5.98 -13.57
N LEU A 105 -6.71 5.42 -14.71
CA LEU A 105 -5.89 5.28 -15.91
C LEU A 105 -6.40 6.24 -16.97
N LYS A 106 -5.48 7.02 -17.52
CA LYS A 106 -5.71 7.93 -18.63
C LYS A 106 -4.96 7.45 -19.86
N LYS A 107 -5.55 7.73 -21.02
CA LYS A 107 -4.91 7.68 -22.34
C LYS A 107 -5.06 9.05 -22.99
N ASP A 108 -3.96 9.64 -23.45
CA ASP A 108 -3.93 10.98 -24.06
C ASP A 108 -4.60 12.05 -23.18
N GLY A 109 -4.39 11.96 -21.87
CA GLY A 109 -4.98 12.85 -20.86
C GLY A 109 -6.46 12.62 -20.56
N LYS A 110 -7.15 11.72 -21.27
CA LYS A 110 -8.55 11.36 -21.03
C LYS A 110 -8.65 10.13 -20.13
N VAL A 111 -9.50 10.19 -19.11
CA VAL A 111 -9.79 9.03 -18.24
C VAL A 111 -10.48 7.94 -19.06
N ILE A 112 -9.87 6.76 -19.09
CA ILE A 112 -10.40 5.56 -19.76
C ILE A 112 -10.76 4.45 -18.77
N TYR A 113 -10.27 4.53 -17.54
CA TYR A 113 -10.65 3.64 -16.46
C TYR A 113 -10.54 4.36 -15.11
N LYS A 114 -11.48 4.11 -14.21
CA LYS A 114 -11.46 4.64 -12.86
C LYS A 114 -12.10 3.66 -11.87
N HIS A 115 -11.39 3.37 -10.80
CA HIS A 115 -11.90 2.62 -9.66
C HIS A 115 -11.86 3.51 -8.41
N THR A 116 -12.92 3.44 -7.63
CA THR A 116 -12.99 4.06 -6.31
C THR A 116 -13.76 3.12 -5.41
N ASP A 117 -13.23 2.85 -4.22
CA ASP A 117 -13.92 2.00 -3.26
C ASP A 117 -15.22 2.68 -2.77
N ASP A 118 -16.33 1.94 -2.82
CA ASP A 118 -17.58 2.35 -2.18
C ASP A 118 -17.55 1.95 -0.71
N ILE A 119 -17.12 2.90 0.13
CA ILE A 119 -16.96 2.73 1.57
C ILE A 119 -18.14 3.33 2.33
N VAL A 120 -18.84 2.50 3.11
CA VAL A 120 -19.92 2.92 4.01
C VAL A 120 -19.52 2.68 5.46
N ASN A 121 -19.45 3.75 6.24
CA ASN A 121 -19.24 3.68 7.68
C ASN A 121 -20.60 3.69 8.39
N LEU A 122 -20.80 2.76 9.32
CA LEU A 122 -22.02 2.62 10.08
C LEU A 122 -21.69 2.35 11.54
N GLU A 123 -22.37 3.08 12.43
CA GLU A 123 -22.35 2.85 13.86
C GLU A 123 -23.76 2.47 14.32
N VAL A 124 -23.87 1.41 15.11
CA VAL A 124 -25.15 0.95 15.65
C VAL A 124 -24.99 0.64 17.13
N LYS A 125 -25.97 1.07 17.94
CA LYS A 125 -25.98 0.87 19.39
C LYS A 125 -27.14 -0.04 19.78
N ASN A 126 -26.91 -0.97 20.72
CA ASN A 126 -27.97 -1.80 21.29
C ASN A 126 -28.54 -1.18 22.59
N GLU A 127 -29.58 -1.79 23.14
CA GLU A 127 -30.23 -1.32 24.39
C GLU A 127 -29.30 -1.35 25.62
N LYS A 128 -28.29 -2.22 25.63
CA LYS A 128 -27.27 -2.30 26.70
C LYS A 128 -26.23 -1.19 26.60
N GLY A 129 -26.22 -0.49 25.49
CA GLY A 129 -25.29 0.57 25.17
C GLY A 129 -23.99 0.11 24.51
N ASP A 130 -23.88 -1.17 24.14
CA ASP A 130 -22.79 -1.64 23.29
C ASP A 130 -22.89 -0.96 21.92
N VAL A 131 -21.74 -0.68 21.31
CA VAL A 131 -21.61 -0.01 20.02
C VAL A 131 -20.89 -0.93 19.05
N LEU A 132 -21.52 -1.18 17.91
CA LEU A 132 -20.94 -1.90 16.78
C LEU A 132 -20.62 -0.91 15.66
N ASN A 133 -19.34 -0.70 15.42
CA ASN A 133 -18.83 0.05 14.28
C ASN A 133 -18.58 -0.91 13.12
N MET A 134 -19.00 -0.53 11.91
CA MET A 134 -18.85 -1.33 10.69
C MET A 134 -18.39 -0.42 9.55
N VAL A 135 -17.37 -0.87 8.82
CA VAL A 135 -16.87 -0.23 7.60
C VAL A 135 -17.09 -1.22 6.47
N PHE A 136 -18.15 -1.03 5.71
CA PHE A 136 -18.46 -1.83 4.53
C PHE A 136 -17.63 -1.32 3.36
N ASN A 137 -16.97 -2.23 2.65
CA ASN A 137 -16.40 -1.99 1.35
C ASN A 137 -17.25 -2.77 0.33
N ASN A 138 -18.19 -2.07 -0.30
CA ASN A 138 -19.13 -2.67 -1.24
C ASN A 138 -18.43 -3.07 -2.55
N SER A 139 -17.33 -2.42 -2.90
CA SER A 139 -16.51 -2.78 -4.07
C SER A 139 -15.87 -4.15 -3.92
N ASN A 140 -15.43 -4.49 -2.70
CA ASN A 140 -14.73 -5.75 -2.41
C ASN A 140 -15.58 -6.76 -1.65
N ASN A 141 -16.85 -6.43 -1.37
CA ASN A 141 -17.77 -7.24 -0.56
C ASN A 141 -17.15 -7.68 0.78
N THR A 142 -16.49 -6.76 1.46
CA THR A 142 -15.92 -6.98 2.80
C THR A 142 -16.53 -6.01 3.82
N VAL A 143 -16.45 -6.37 5.09
CA VAL A 143 -16.76 -5.46 6.19
C VAL A 143 -15.72 -5.60 7.28
N LYS A 144 -15.24 -4.47 7.79
CA LYS A 144 -14.47 -4.38 9.03
C LYS A 144 -15.41 -4.03 10.15
N ALA A 145 -15.53 -4.87 11.17
CA ALA A 145 -16.39 -4.61 12.32
C ALA A 145 -15.58 -4.45 13.61
N TYR A 146 -16.06 -3.61 14.53
CA TYR A 146 -15.47 -3.38 15.84
C TYR A 146 -16.59 -3.29 16.89
N LEU A 147 -16.57 -4.19 17.87
CA LEU A 147 -17.51 -4.15 18.99
C LEU A 147 -16.87 -3.41 20.17
N ASN A 148 -17.49 -2.33 20.62
CA ASN A 148 -17.04 -1.49 21.73
C ASN A 148 -15.59 -0.97 21.58
N GLY A 149 -15.17 -0.69 20.34
CA GLY A 149 -13.79 -0.29 20.03
C GLY A 149 -12.74 -1.38 20.25
N GLY A 150 -13.18 -2.64 20.38
CA GLY A 150 -12.31 -3.81 20.51
C GLY A 150 -11.60 -4.20 19.22
N GLU A 151 -11.20 -5.47 19.13
CA GLU A 151 -10.44 -6.01 17.99
C GLU A 151 -11.21 -5.87 16.65
N GLN A 152 -10.45 -5.61 15.58
CA GLN A 152 -10.96 -5.60 14.22
C GLN A 152 -11.40 -7.00 13.81
N MET A 153 -12.61 -7.09 13.28
CA MET A 153 -13.14 -8.30 12.64
C MET A 153 -13.22 -8.06 11.15
N ASP A 154 -12.31 -8.67 10.39
CA ASP A 154 -12.37 -8.70 8.93
C ASP A 154 -13.31 -9.82 8.48
N LEU A 155 -14.41 -9.44 7.84
CA LEU A 155 -15.45 -10.37 7.39
C LEU A 155 -15.67 -10.23 5.88
N ILE A 156 -15.95 -11.35 5.22
CA ILE A 156 -16.21 -11.43 3.78
C ILE A 156 -17.67 -11.77 3.57
N ALA A 157 -18.30 -11.19 2.55
CA ALA A 157 -19.69 -11.44 2.24
C ALA A 157 -19.95 -12.90 1.86
N GLU A 158 -21.12 -13.38 2.24
CA GLU A 158 -21.65 -14.69 1.89
C GLU A 158 -23.00 -14.55 1.18
N LYS A 159 -23.39 -15.60 0.45
CA LYS A 159 -24.70 -15.63 -0.20
C LYS A 159 -25.83 -15.75 0.82
N ALA A 160 -26.58 -14.67 1.03
CA ALA A 160 -27.76 -14.65 1.88
C ALA A 160 -29.06 -14.81 1.08
N ALA A 161 -30.09 -15.42 1.67
CA ALA A 161 -31.44 -15.45 1.10
C ALA A 161 -32.17 -14.09 1.21
N SER A 162 -31.80 -13.28 2.20
CA SER A 162 -32.30 -11.91 2.42
C SER A 162 -31.33 -11.16 3.33
N GLY A 163 -31.17 -9.87 3.08
CA GLY A 163 -30.31 -9.00 3.90
C GLY A 163 -28.83 -9.24 3.65
N ILE A 164 -28.01 -8.86 4.62
CA ILE A 164 -26.56 -9.03 4.58
C ILE A 164 -26.12 -10.25 5.37
N TRP A 165 -25.05 -10.88 4.91
CA TRP A 165 -24.33 -11.92 5.63
C TRP A 165 -22.86 -11.78 5.33
N TYR A 166 -22.06 -11.57 6.37
CA TYR A 166 -20.60 -11.54 6.30
C TYR A 166 -20.04 -12.46 7.38
N LYS A 167 -18.94 -13.16 7.10
CA LYS A 167 -18.29 -14.04 8.10
C LYS A 167 -16.80 -14.15 7.90
N ASN A 168 -16.15 -14.70 8.92
CA ASN A 168 -14.87 -15.39 8.83
C ASN A 168 -14.96 -16.70 9.62
N ASP A 169 -13.84 -17.28 10.04
CA ASP A 169 -13.79 -18.55 10.76
C ASP A 169 -14.48 -18.49 12.13
N HIS A 170 -14.42 -17.34 12.81
CA HIS A 170 -14.91 -17.19 14.18
C HIS A 170 -16.15 -16.31 14.28
N TYR A 171 -16.32 -15.35 13.38
CA TYR A 171 -17.34 -14.32 13.49
C TYR A 171 -18.37 -14.42 12.37
N GLU A 172 -19.62 -14.12 12.71
CA GLU A 172 -20.71 -13.99 11.76
C GLU A 172 -21.49 -12.69 12.02
N LEU A 173 -21.59 -11.85 11.00
CA LEU A 173 -22.43 -10.67 10.96
C LEU A 173 -23.62 -10.93 10.04
N ARG A 174 -24.82 -10.80 10.59
CA ARG A 174 -26.10 -10.87 9.87
C ARG A 174 -26.83 -9.55 10.02
N GLY A 175 -27.61 -9.14 9.02
CA GLY A 175 -28.46 -7.97 9.15
C GLY A 175 -29.54 -7.85 8.09
N LYS A 176 -30.60 -7.10 8.41
CA LYS A 176 -31.68 -6.74 7.48
C LYS A 176 -32.28 -5.39 7.87
N GLY A 177 -32.26 -4.44 6.93
CA GLY A 177 -32.60 -3.05 7.23
C GLY A 177 -31.63 -2.51 8.29
N ASN A 178 -32.16 -1.98 9.38
CA ASN A 178 -31.38 -1.39 10.46
C ASN A 178 -31.08 -2.35 11.63
N ASN A 179 -31.39 -3.65 11.48
CA ASN A 179 -31.16 -4.65 12.52
C ASN A 179 -29.92 -5.48 12.19
N TYR A 180 -29.01 -5.61 13.14
CA TYR A 180 -27.74 -6.31 13.01
C TYR A 180 -27.54 -7.29 14.15
N LYS A 181 -26.89 -8.41 13.84
CA LYS A 181 -26.47 -9.42 14.81
C LYS A 181 -25.04 -9.83 14.51
N LEU A 182 -24.17 -9.66 15.50
CA LEU A 182 -22.80 -10.18 15.50
C LEU A 182 -22.71 -11.38 16.44
N SER A 183 -22.16 -12.47 15.96
CA SER A 183 -21.91 -13.69 16.74
C SER A 183 -20.45 -14.11 16.63
N LYS A 184 -19.93 -14.76 17.67
CA LYS A 184 -18.63 -15.42 17.71
C LYS A 184 -18.81 -16.88 18.07
N ASP A 185 -18.34 -17.79 17.23
CA ASP A 185 -18.45 -19.25 17.40
C ASP A 185 -19.90 -19.68 17.75
N GLY A 186 -20.89 -19.07 17.07
CA GLY A 186 -22.32 -19.29 17.29
C GLY A 186 -22.96 -18.54 18.47
N LYS A 187 -22.16 -17.98 19.39
CA LYS A 187 -22.66 -17.18 20.53
C LYS A 187 -22.89 -15.73 20.10
N THR A 188 -24.07 -15.19 20.40
CA THR A 188 -24.39 -13.78 20.08
C THR A 188 -23.61 -12.84 21.00
N LEU A 189 -22.89 -11.90 20.39
CA LEU A 189 -22.16 -10.83 21.09
C LEU A 189 -22.91 -9.51 21.04
N PHE A 190 -23.55 -9.20 19.91
CA PHE A 190 -24.31 -7.97 19.71
C PHE A 190 -25.59 -8.28 18.93
N LYS A 191 -26.67 -7.59 19.31
CA LYS A 191 -27.93 -7.54 18.56
C LYS A 191 -28.63 -6.23 18.87
N ASN A 192 -29.16 -5.56 17.84
CA ASN A 192 -30.08 -4.43 17.98
C ASN A 192 -31.41 -4.70 17.27
#